data_AF-A0AAJ5YRB5-F1
#
_entry.id   AF-A0AAJ5YRB5-F1
#
_cell.length_a   1.000
_cell.length_b   1.000
_cell.length_c   1.000
_cell.angle_alpha   90.00
_cell.angle_beta   90.00
_cell.angle_gamma   90.00
#
_symmetry.space_group_name_H-M   'P 1'
#
loop_
_entity.id
_entity.type
_entity.pdbx_description
1 polymer ?
#
loop_
_entity_poly.entity_id
_entity_poly.type
_entity_poly.pdbx_seq_one_letter_code
_entity_poly.pdbx_strand_id
1 'polypeptide(L)'
;MSWDAKARRVRNVQQQLDAKLAAYSQFASEIAAAKSPLSSSPSVALDMSGGNATATLNQAALESEIQSLLKQYADAQAEQATLLNDPTFPPTPTQLHAVQRHRELLMEIEREFFQTRTQFQHTLSRQQLLGHVQEDIHAYRTQYTSETQAYLDERERLERSQRVMDETLE
;
A
#
# COMPACT_ATOMS: atom_id res chain seq x y z
N MET A 1 -16.67 32.20 20.26
CA MET A 1 -15.56 32.10 19.28
C MET A 1 -16.00 32.77 17.99
N SER A 2 -15.16 33.61 17.37
CA SER A 2 -15.49 34.26 16.10
C SER A 2 -15.59 33.24 14.97
N TRP A 3 -16.55 33.44 14.05
CA TRP A 3 -16.71 32.69 12.80
C TRP A 3 -15.38 32.47 12.07
N ASP A 4 -14.57 33.52 11.96
CA ASP A 4 -13.29 33.48 11.26
C ASP A 4 -12.28 32.51 11.89
N ALA A 5 -12.32 32.37 13.22
CA ALA A 5 -11.45 31.44 13.92
C ALA A 5 -11.80 29.99 13.58
N LYS A 6 -13.10 29.68 13.48
CA LYS A 6 -13.57 28.34 13.08
C LYS A 6 -13.30 28.07 11.60
N ALA A 7 -13.54 29.04 10.73
CA ALA A 7 -13.23 28.92 9.31
C ALA A 7 -11.73 28.69 9.05
N ARG A 8 -10.84 29.36 9.81
CA ARG A 8 -9.40 29.10 9.76
C ARG A 8 -9.05 27.69 10.22
N ARG A 9 -9.67 27.21 11.31
CA ARG A 9 -9.48 25.84 11.79
C ARG A 9 -9.87 24.81 10.73
N VAL A 10 -11.05 24.95 10.12
CA VAL A 10 -11.54 24.03 9.07
C VAL A 10 -10.55 24.00 7.88
N ARG A 11 -10.09 25.16 7.40
CA ARG A 11 -9.09 25.22 6.33
C ARG A 11 -7.75 24.61 6.70
N ASN A 12 -7.31 24.78 7.95
CA ASN A 12 -6.04 24.21 8.41
C ASN A 12 -6.10 22.68 8.47
N VAL A 13 -7.19 22.11 9.02
CA VAL A 13 -7.40 20.66 9.05
C VAL A 13 -7.53 20.11 7.63
N GLN A 14 -8.24 20.82 6.74
CA GLN A 14 -8.32 20.45 5.32
C GLN A 14 -6.93 20.39 4.67
N GLN A 15 -6.09 21.42 4.85
CA GLN A 15 -4.76 21.44 4.27
C GLN A 15 -3.87 20.29 4.78
N GLN A 16 -3.98 19.95 6.07
CA GLN A 16 -3.28 18.80 6.64
C GLN A 16 -3.77 17.48 6.04
N LEU A 17 -5.09 17.34 5.86
CA LEU A 17 -5.71 16.17 5.25
C LEU A 17 -5.24 16.00 3.79
N ASP A 18 -5.26 17.07 2.98
CA ASP A 18 -4.81 17.07 1.59
C ASP A 18 -3.34 16.66 1.47
N ALA A 19 -2.47 17.19 2.35
CA ALA A 19 -1.05 16.83 2.38
C ALA A 19 -0.83 15.35 2.72
N LYS A 20 -1.62 14.80 3.65
CA LYS A 20 -1.54 13.39 4.05
C LYS A 20 -2.10 12.45 2.98
N LEU A 21 -3.17 12.83 2.29
CA LEU A 21 -3.69 12.08 1.15
C LEU A 21 -2.70 12.02 -0.01
N ALA A 22 -2.00 13.14 -0.30
CA ALA A 22 -0.94 13.16 -1.29
C ALA A 22 0.23 12.24 -0.90
N ALA A 23 0.63 12.23 0.38
CA ALA A 23 1.65 11.30 0.86
C ALA A 23 1.20 9.84 0.76
N TYR A 24 -0.06 9.55 1.07
CA TYR A 24 -0.64 8.21 0.97
C TYR A 24 -0.73 7.72 -0.48
N SER A 25 -1.13 8.57 -1.43
CA SER A 25 -1.17 8.20 -2.85
C SER A 25 0.22 7.98 -3.43
N GLN A 26 1.22 8.77 -3.03
CA GLN A 26 2.63 8.54 -3.37
C GLN A 26 3.11 7.20 -2.83
N PHE A 27 2.86 6.91 -1.55
CA PHE A 27 3.22 5.64 -0.93
C PHE A 27 2.55 4.44 -1.62
N ALA A 28 1.26 4.55 -1.95
CA ALA A 28 0.54 3.53 -2.70
C ALA A 28 1.13 3.32 -4.11
N SER A 29 1.53 4.40 -4.79
CA SER A 29 2.18 4.33 -6.10
C SER A 29 3.58 3.73 -6.04
N GLU A 30 4.35 4.02 -4.99
CA GLU A 30 5.69 3.51 -4.78
C GLU A 30 5.66 1.99 -4.55
N ILE A 31 4.72 1.49 -3.74
CA ILE A 31 4.53 0.05 -3.55
C ILE A 31 4.07 -0.65 -4.83
N ALA A 32 3.23 0.02 -5.63
CA ALA A 32 2.84 -0.51 -6.93
C ALA A 32 4.02 -0.55 -7.92
N ALA A 33 4.91 0.45 -7.89
CA ALA A 33 6.06 0.58 -8.79
C ALA A 33 7.23 -0.34 -8.40
N ALA A 34 7.57 -0.41 -7.10
CA ALA A 34 8.74 -1.14 -6.57
C ALA A 34 8.73 -2.65 -6.87
N LYS A 35 7.58 -3.21 -7.26
CA LYS A 35 7.41 -4.66 -7.49
C LYS A 35 6.99 -4.99 -8.93
N SER A 36 7.10 -4.04 -9.85
CA SER A 36 6.90 -4.32 -11.29
C SER A 36 8.06 -5.15 -11.84
N PRO A 37 7.80 -6.35 -12.40
CA PRO A 37 8.84 -7.29 -12.84
C PRO A 37 9.66 -6.79 -14.05
N LEU A 38 9.32 -5.64 -14.63
CA LEU A 38 10.03 -5.04 -15.77
C LEU A 38 11.17 -4.09 -15.35
N SER A 39 11.29 -3.78 -14.06
CA SER A 39 12.39 -2.98 -13.51
C SER A 39 13.61 -3.88 -13.23
N SER A 40 14.37 -4.20 -14.27
CA SER A 40 15.66 -4.89 -14.19
C SER A 40 16.82 -3.97 -13.79
N SER A 41 16.62 -3.08 -12.80
CA SER A 41 17.73 -2.36 -12.16
C SER A 41 18.19 -3.09 -10.90
N PRO A 42 19.48 -3.46 -10.78
CA PRO A 42 20.03 -3.98 -9.54
C PRO A 42 20.28 -2.78 -8.63
N SER A 43 19.26 -2.33 -7.93
CA SER A 43 19.41 -1.30 -6.90
C SER A 43 18.43 -1.61 -5.79
N VAL A 44 19.03 -1.94 -4.64
CA VAL A 44 18.43 -2.38 -3.38
C VAL A 44 17.60 -3.66 -3.48
N ALA A 45 18.25 -4.79 -3.18
CA ALA A 45 17.58 -5.92 -2.58
C ALA A 45 16.93 -5.44 -1.28
N LEU A 46 15.72 -4.89 -1.38
CA LEU A 46 14.87 -4.64 -0.22
C LEU A 46 14.38 -6.02 0.21
N ASP A 47 15.10 -6.59 1.18
CA ASP A 47 14.73 -7.72 2.02
C ASP A 47 13.30 -8.25 1.77
N MET A 48 13.24 -9.34 1.02
CA MET A 48 12.02 -10.01 0.57
C MET A 48 11.24 -10.71 1.69
N SER A 49 11.59 -10.50 2.97
CA SER A 49 10.82 -11.01 4.11
C SER A 49 10.49 -9.91 5.14
N GLY A 50 11.38 -8.94 5.37
CA GLY A 50 11.17 -7.86 6.36
C GLY A 50 10.64 -6.53 5.80
N GLY A 51 10.86 -6.21 4.51
CA GLY A 51 10.45 -4.92 3.92
C GLY A 51 8.93 -4.76 3.78
N ASN A 52 8.21 -5.86 3.57
CA ASN A 52 6.76 -5.83 3.38
C ASN A 52 6.02 -5.50 4.70
N ALA A 53 6.50 -6.01 5.83
CA ALA A 53 5.89 -5.76 7.14
C ALA A 53 6.08 -4.31 7.60
N THR A 54 7.24 -3.72 7.35
CA THR A 54 7.50 -2.30 7.68
C THR A 54 6.69 -1.36 6.79
N ALA A 55 6.56 -1.67 5.50
CA ALA A 55 5.71 -0.92 4.58
C ALA A 55 4.21 -1.01 4.95
N THR A 56 3.71 -2.19 5.32
CA THR A 56 2.31 -2.34 5.75
C THR A 56 2.04 -1.67 7.11
N LEU A 57 3.00 -1.67 8.04
CA LEU A 57 2.88 -0.94 9.30
C LEU A 57 2.84 0.58 9.08
N ASN A 58 3.73 1.10 8.22
CA ASN A 58 3.74 2.52 7.86
C ASN A 58 2.43 2.92 7.15
N GLN A 59 1.89 2.06 6.29
CA GLN A 59 0.59 2.25 5.67
C GLN A 59 -0.55 2.29 6.68
N ALA A 60 -0.63 1.32 7.58
CA ALA A 60 -1.67 1.29 8.61
C ALA A 60 -1.62 2.54 9.51
N ALA A 61 -0.42 3.04 9.81
CA ALA A 61 -0.24 4.29 10.54
C ALA A 61 -0.76 5.51 9.75
N LEU A 62 -0.41 5.62 8.46
CA LEU A 62 -0.92 6.70 7.60
C LEU A 62 -2.45 6.64 7.43
N GLU A 63 -3.04 5.45 7.28
CA GLU A 63 -4.49 5.29 7.21
C GLU A 63 -5.18 5.72 8.50
N SER A 64 -4.63 5.33 9.65
CA SER A 64 -5.16 5.73 10.96
C SER A 64 -5.09 7.25 11.15
N GLU A 65 -4.00 7.88 10.71
CA GLU A 65 -3.85 9.33 10.77
C GLU A 65 -4.85 10.05 9.86
N ILE A 66 -5.04 9.58 8.62
CA ILE A 66 -6.04 10.13 7.69
C ILE A 66 -7.46 9.98 8.24
N GLN A 67 -7.80 8.82 8.83
CA GLN A 67 -9.10 8.61 9.48
C GLN A 67 -9.31 9.56 10.67
N SER A 68 -8.27 9.80 11.46
CA SER A 68 -8.33 10.79 12.55
C SER A 68 -8.53 12.20 12.03
N LEU A 69 -7.84 12.59 10.96
CA LEU A 69 -8.00 13.90 10.32
C LEU A 69 -9.38 14.08 9.68
N LEU A 70 -9.92 13.04 9.04
CA LEU A 70 -11.29 13.05 8.52
C LEU A 70 -12.32 13.31 9.62
N LYS A 71 -12.18 12.62 10.75
CA LYS A 71 -13.03 12.86 11.92
C LYS A 71 -12.87 14.29 12.45
N GLN A 72 -11.64 14.77 12.59
CA GLN A 72 -11.39 16.15 13.04
C GLN A 72 -11.95 17.20 12.08
N TYR A 73 -11.92 16.93 10.77
CA TYR A 73 -12.49 17.80 9.74
C TYR A 73 -14.02 17.82 9.82
N ALA A 74 -14.64 16.65 9.98
CA ALA A 74 -16.09 16.53 10.19
C ALA A 74 -16.55 17.25 11.47
N ASP A 75 -15.82 17.10 12.58
CA ASP A 75 -16.08 17.77 13.85
C ASP A 75 -15.95 19.30 13.70
N ALA A 76 -14.87 19.77 13.06
CA ALA A 76 -14.65 21.21 12.81
C ALA A 76 -15.74 21.81 11.91
N GLN A 77 -16.23 21.05 10.92
CA GLN A 77 -17.33 21.46 10.06
C GLN A 77 -18.67 21.50 10.82
N ALA A 78 -18.95 20.51 11.67
CA ALA A 78 -20.14 20.48 12.52
C ALA A 78 -20.15 21.69 13.47
N GLU A 79 -18.99 21.98 14.08
CA GLU A 79 -18.75 23.16 14.90
C GLU A 79 -18.92 24.50 14.16
N GLN A 80 -18.63 24.54 12.87
CA GLN A 80 -18.85 25.71 12.03
C GLN A 80 -20.35 25.85 11.68
N ALA A 81 -21.03 24.73 11.42
CA ALA A 81 -22.47 24.71 11.15
C ALA A 81 -23.31 25.13 12.37
N THR A 82 -22.90 24.77 13.59
CA THR A 82 -23.63 25.16 14.81
C THR A 82 -23.63 26.68 15.04
N LEU A 83 -22.56 27.39 14.64
CA LEU A 83 -22.53 28.85 14.70
C LEU A 83 -23.53 29.52 13.75
N LEU A 84 -23.86 28.88 12.62
CA LEU A 84 -24.84 29.42 11.67
C LEU A 84 -26.28 29.21 12.10
N ASN A 85 -26.52 28.38 13.11
CA ASN A 85 -27.84 28.08 13.64
C ASN A 85 -28.21 28.97 14.83
N ASP A 86 -27.37 29.97 15.16
CA ASP A 86 -27.64 30.93 16.21
C ASP A 86 -28.73 31.93 15.75
N PRO A 87 -29.91 31.97 16.42
CA PRO A 87 -31.00 32.85 16.04
C PRO A 87 -30.69 34.33 16.25
N THR A 88 -29.63 34.66 16.99
CA THR A 88 -29.24 36.05 17.29
C THR A 88 -28.45 36.71 16.16
N PHE A 89 -27.81 35.93 15.28
CA PHE A 89 -27.04 36.42 14.15
C PHE A 89 -27.39 35.62 12.88
N PRO A 90 -28.27 36.13 12.01
CA PRO A 90 -28.64 35.41 10.80
C PRO A 90 -27.40 35.19 9.91
N PRO A 91 -27.19 33.96 9.42
CA PRO A 91 -26.01 33.62 8.64
C PRO A 91 -26.03 34.32 7.27
N THR A 92 -24.86 34.77 6.81
CA THR A 92 -24.73 35.34 5.47
C THR A 92 -24.74 34.23 4.41
N PRO A 93 -25.21 34.50 3.17
CA PRO A 93 -25.25 33.49 2.11
C PRO A 93 -23.88 32.87 1.82
N THR A 94 -22.81 33.67 1.90
CA THR A 94 -21.43 33.20 1.75
C THR A 94 -21.05 32.17 2.81
N GLN A 95 -21.49 32.35 4.06
CA GLN A 95 -21.20 31.41 5.15
C GLN A 95 -21.96 30.09 4.98
N LEU A 96 -23.22 30.15 4.54
CA LEU A 96 -24.02 28.96 4.22
C LEU A 96 -23.39 28.17 3.07
N HIS A 97 -23.00 28.84 1.98
CA HIS A 97 -22.31 28.21 0.86
C HIS A 97 -20.95 27.61 1.26
N ALA A 98 -20.19 28.29 2.13
CA ALA A 98 -18.92 27.75 2.61
C ALA A 98 -19.10 26.44 3.38
N VAL A 99 -20.07 26.37 4.29
CA VAL A 99 -20.35 25.12 5.02
C VAL A 99 -20.82 24.03 4.08
N GLN A 100 -21.73 24.36 3.15
CA GLN A 100 -22.22 23.40 2.17
C GLN A 100 -21.08 22.81 1.33
N ARG A 101 -20.18 23.66 0.83
CA ARG A 101 -19.00 23.23 0.08
C ARG A 101 -18.09 22.32 0.91
N HIS A 102 -17.87 22.63 2.18
CA HIS A 102 -17.07 21.78 3.05
C HIS A 102 -17.72 20.40 3.24
N ARG A 103 -19.06 20.29 3.28
CA ARG A 103 -19.78 19.00 3.34
C ARG A 103 -19.54 18.17 2.10
N GLU A 104 -19.67 18.79 0.93
CA GLU A 104 -19.42 18.14 -0.36
C GLU A 104 -17.98 17.66 -0.47
N LEU A 105 -17.02 18.50 -0.04
CA LEU A 105 -15.61 18.16 -0.01
C LEU A 105 -15.34 16.96 0.92
N LEU A 106 -15.94 16.91 2.12
CA LEU A 106 -15.78 15.79 3.03
C LEU A 106 -16.22 14.47 2.36
N MET A 107 -17.39 14.47 1.73
CA MET A 107 -17.92 13.29 1.04
C MET A 107 -17.02 12.84 -0.11
N GLU A 108 -16.50 13.78 -0.90
CA GLU A 108 -15.58 13.46 -2.00
C GLU A 108 -14.27 12.87 -1.46
N ILE A 109 -13.68 13.48 -0.43
CA ILE A 109 -12.43 12.99 0.16
C ILE A 109 -12.62 11.59 0.77
N GLU A 110 -13.74 11.34 1.47
CA GLU A 110 -14.03 10.02 2.02
C GLU A 110 -14.15 8.95 0.93
N ARG A 111 -14.80 9.30 -0.19
CA ARG A 111 -14.95 8.43 -1.34
C ARG A 111 -13.60 8.14 -2.00
N GLU A 112 -12.80 9.18 -2.28
CA GLU A 112 -11.48 9.05 -2.89
C GLU A 112 -10.53 8.24 -2.00
N PHE A 113 -10.56 8.47 -0.69
CA PHE A 113 -9.78 7.71 0.28
C PHE A 113 -10.17 6.23 0.28
N PHE A 114 -11.47 5.92 0.34
CA PHE A 114 -11.96 4.55 0.32
C PHE A 114 -11.60 3.84 -1.00
N GLN A 115 -11.74 4.52 -2.13
CA GLN A 115 -11.36 4.00 -3.44
C GLN A 115 -9.87 3.68 -3.50
N THR A 116 -9.02 4.62 -3.08
CA THR A 116 -7.55 4.46 -3.07
C THR A 116 -7.13 3.31 -2.15
N ARG A 117 -7.72 3.22 -0.97
CA ARG A 117 -7.49 2.13 0.00
C ARG A 117 -7.86 0.76 -0.57
N THR A 118 -9.02 0.66 -1.22
CA THR A 118 -9.48 -0.58 -1.85
C THR A 118 -8.53 -0.99 -2.98
N GLN A 119 -8.14 -0.05 -3.83
CA GLN A 119 -7.19 -0.28 -4.91
C GLN A 119 -5.83 -0.76 -4.39
N PHE A 120 -5.36 -0.17 -3.29
CA PHE A 120 -4.14 -0.56 -2.62
C PHE A 120 -4.21 -1.99 -2.09
N GLN A 121 -5.28 -2.34 -1.35
CA GLN A 121 -5.48 -3.70 -0.85
C GLN A 121 -5.52 -4.73 -1.97
N HIS A 122 -6.23 -4.44 -3.06
CA HIS A 122 -6.28 -5.34 -4.22
C HIS A 122 -4.90 -5.53 -4.86
N THR A 123 -4.10 -4.47 -4.92
CA THR A 123 -2.72 -4.52 -5.40
C THR A 123 -1.84 -5.37 -4.48
N LEU A 124 -1.95 -5.19 -3.16
CA LEU A 124 -1.20 -5.96 -2.16
C LEU A 124 -1.57 -7.45 -2.22
N SER A 125 -2.85 -7.81 -2.26
CA SER A 125 -3.30 -9.19 -2.36
C SER A 125 -2.80 -9.86 -3.64
N ARG A 126 -2.87 -9.14 -4.77
CA ARG A 126 -2.30 -9.62 -6.04
C ARG A 126 -0.80 -9.86 -5.93
N GLN A 127 -0.07 -8.97 -5.27
CA GLN A 127 1.37 -9.12 -5.06
C GLN A 127 1.69 -10.33 -4.17
N GLN A 128 0.96 -10.54 -3.07
CA GLN A 128 1.15 -11.70 -2.20
C GLN A 128 0.95 -13.01 -2.96
N LEU A 129 -0.10 -13.08 -3.80
CA LEU A 129 -0.36 -14.25 -4.64
C LEU A 129 0.78 -14.50 -5.64
N LEU A 130 1.26 -13.46 -6.32
CA LEU A 130 2.39 -13.58 -7.25
C LEU A 130 3.69 -13.99 -6.55
N GLY A 131 3.93 -13.48 -5.33
CA GLY A 131 5.07 -13.88 -4.51
C GLY A 131 5.04 -15.37 -4.19
N HIS A 132 3.88 -15.89 -3.75
CA HIS A 132 3.73 -17.32 -3.47
C HIS A 132 3.92 -18.19 -4.72
N VAL A 133 3.34 -17.80 -5.86
CA VAL A 133 3.54 -18.52 -7.13
C VAL A 133 5.00 -18.50 -7.58
N GLN A 134 5.71 -17.38 -7.40
CA GLN A 134 7.14 -17.30 -7.72
C GLN A 134 7.97 -18.22 -6.80
N GLU A 135 7.64 -18.28 -5.52
CA GLU A 135 8.27 -19.19 -4.56
C GLU A 135 8.03 -20.66 -4.94
N ASP A 136 6.80 -21.03 -5.29
CA ASP A 136 6.45 -22.37 -5.74
C ASP A 136 7.21 -22.75 -7.03
N ILE A 137 7.29 -21.83 -8.00
CA ILE A 137 8.06 -22.02 -9.24
C ILE A 137 9.55 -22.20 -8.94
N HIS A 138 10.10 -21.39 -8.03
CA HIS A 138 11.49 -21.48 -7.63
C HIS A 138 11.76 -22.82 -6.93
N ALA A 139 10.93 -23.21 -5.97
CA ALA A 139 11.01 -24.48 -5.27
C ALA A 139 10.96 -25.65 -6.27
N TYR A 140 10.00 -25.65 -7.19
CA TYR A 140 9.91 -26.66 -8.24
C TYR A 140 11.16 -26.72 -9.12
N ARG A 141 11.68 -25.58 -9.58
CA ARG A 141 12.92 -25.52 -10.39
C ARG A 141 14.13 -26.04 -9.62
N THR A 142 14.26 -25.71 -8.34
CA THR A 142 15.36 -26.19 -7.50
C THR A 142 15.29 -27.70 -7.28
N GLN A 143 14.10 -28.24 -7.00
CA GLN A 143 13.87 -29.68 -6.88
C GLN A 143 14.17 -30.41 -8.19
N TYR A 144 13.63 -29.93 -9.31
CA TYR A 144 13.89 -30.51 -10.64
C TYR A 144 15.38 -30.51 -10.99
N THR A 145 16.09 -29.42 -10.70
CA THR A 145 17.54 -29.34 -10.92
C THR A 145 18.30 -30.34 -10.05
N SER A 146 17.91 -30.48 -8.78
CA SER A 146 18.49 -31.45 -7.85
C SER A 146 18.25 -32.89 -8.29
N GLU A 147 17.05 -33.23 -8.77
CA GLU A 147 16.75 -34.57 -9.28
C GLU A 147 17.55 -34.86 -10.55
N THR A 148 17.62 -33.90 -11.47
CA THR A 148 18.41 -34.05 -12.71
C THR A 148 19.89 -34.27 -12.39
N GLN A 149 20.44 -33.52 -11.44
CA GLN A 149 21.81 -33.74 -10.96
C GLN A 149 22.00 -35.13 -10.35
N ALA A 150 21.06 -35.60 -9.53
CA ALA A 150 21.12 -36.94 -8.95
C ALA A 150 21.13 -38.05 -10.03
N TYR A 151 20.34 -37.92 -11.10
CA TYR A 151 20.36 -38.86 -12.22
C TYR A 151 21.68 -38.84 -13.00
N LEU A 152 22.29 -37.66 -13.17
CA LEU A 152 23.60 -37.53 -13.82
C LEU A 152 24.70 -38.18 -12.97
N ASP A 153 24.70 -37.95 -11.66
CA ASP A 153 25.67 -38.54 -10.73
C ASP A 153 25.57 -40.08 -10.70
N GLU A 154 24.34 -40.62 -10.72
CA GLU A 154 24.12 -42.07 -10.79
C GLU A 154 24.69 -42.65 -12.10
N ARG A 155 24.47 -41.97 -13.22
CA ARG A 155 25.03 -42.37 -14.51
C ARG A 155 26.55 -42.39 -14.47
N GLU A 156 27.20 -41.38 -13.92
CA GLU A 156 28.65 -41.38 -13.75
C GLU A 156 29.14 -42.52 -12.84
N ARG A 157 28.36 -42.90 -11.81
CA ARG A 157 28.69 -44.07 -10.97
C ARG A 157 28.58 -45.38 -11.76
N LEU A 158 27.56 -45.52 -12.60
CA LEU A 158 27.39 -46.68 -13.49
C LEU A 158 28.52 -46.79 -14.51
N GLU A 159 28.90 -45.69 -15.16
CA GLU A 159 30.00 -45.66 -16.14
C GLU A 159 31.34 -46.04 -15.48
N ARG A 160 31.61 -45.53 -14.27
CA ARG A 160 32.78 -45.95 -13.48
C ARG A 160 32.74 -47.43 -13.13
N SER A 161 31.59 -47.95 -12.70
CA SER A 161 31.42 -49.38 -12.39
C SER A 161 31.66 -50.25 -13.61
N GLN A 162 31.18 -49.84 -14.80
CA GLN A 162 31.39 -50.59 -16.03
C GLN A 162 32.86 -50.62 -16.41
N ARG A 163 33.59 -49.50 -16.30
CA ARG A 163 35.02 -49.46 -16.62
C ARG A 163 35.84 -50.38 -15.71
N VAL A 164 35.56 -50.36 -14.41
CA VAL A 164 36.25 -51.24 -13.45
C VAL A 164 35.97 -52.72 -13.76
N MET A 165 34.74 -53.07 -14.15
CA MET A 165 34.40 -54.44 -14.55
C MET A 165 35.19 -54.87 -15.79
N ASP A 166 35.28 -54.03 -16.81
CA ASP A 166 36.07 -54.30 -18.02
C ASP A 166 37.56 -54.48 -17.68
N GLU A 167 38.13 -53.63 -16.81
CA GLU A 167 39.52 -53.75 -16.33
C GLU A 167 39.80 -55.06 -15.60
N THR A 168 38.81 -55.68 -14.94
CA THR A 168 38.97 -56.97 -14.26
C THR A 168 38.88 -58.18 -15.19
N LEU A 169 38.42 -58.00 -16.44
CA LEU A 169 38.29 -59.06 -17.44
C LEU A 169 39.49 -59.14 -18.40
N GLU A 170 40.39 -58.16 -18.38
CA GLU A 170 41.71 -58.18 -19.03
C GLU A 170 42.81 -58.77 -18.12
#